data_AF-A0A822CDA3-F1
#
_entry.id   AF-A0A822CDA3-F1
#
_cell.length_a   1.000
_cell.length_b   1.000
_cell.length_c   1.000
_cell.angle_alpha   90.00
_cell.angle_beta   90.00
_cell.angle_gamma   90.00
#
_symmetry.space_group_name_H-M   'P 1'
#
loop_
_entity.id
_entity.type
_entity.pdbx_description
1 polymer ?
#
loop_
_entity_poly.entity_id
_entity_poly.type
_entity_poly.pdbx_seq_one_letter_code
_entity_poly.pdbx_strand_id
1 'polypeptide(L)'
;MQPISLNVSVLDACLPSRYLPNTTMEVIVSNLMIEDWINTANVTTHYNACNPHICTYTYTHRYNKFQVISAILGLAGGLSVILKILAPFIVKIISSRLFLRNTRTTTESSHAI
;
A
#
# COMPACT_ATOMS: atom_id res chain seq x y z
N MET A 1 -14.44 10.79 -12.67
CA MET A 1 -13.34 10.40 -13.58
C MET A 1 -13.95 10.14 -14.95
N GLN A 2 -13.82 11.06 -15.90
CA GLN A 2 -14.27 10.82 -17.29
C GLN A 2 -13.16 10.10 -18.05
N PRO A 3 -13.46 9.07 -18.85
CA PRO A 3 -12.46 8.39 -19.65
C PRO A 3 -12.01 9.30 -20.80
N ILE A 4 -10.71 9.54 -20.91
CA ILE A 4 -10.09 10.14 -22.09
C ILE A 4 -10.02 9.06 -23.16
N SER A 5 -10.82 9.21 -24.21
CA SER A 5 -10.70 8.41 -25.42
C SER A 5 -9.55 8.97 -26.27
N LEU A 6 -8.44 8.24 -26.35
CA LEU A 6 -7.34 8.56 -27.26
C LEU A 6 -7.65 7.97 -28.64
N ASN A 7 -7.94 8.85 -29.60
CA ASN A 7 -8.02 8.49 -31.01
C ASN A 7 -6.61 8.55 -31.61
N VAL A 8 -5.95 7.40 -31.73
CA VAL A 8 -4.62 7.31 -32.34
C VAL A 8 -4.77 6.85 -33.78
N SER A 9 -4.45 7.75 -34.71
CA SER A 9 -4.37 7.43 -36.14
C SER A 9 -3.00 6.85 -36.45
N VAL A 10 -2.95 5.80 -37.29
CA VAL A 10 -1.70 5.26 -37.81
C VAL A 10 -1.07 6.27 -38.76
N LEU A 11 0.26 6.41 -38.72
CA LEU A 11 0.99 7.32 -39.59
C LEU A 11 0.90 6.84 -41.05
N ASP A 12 0.28 7.65 -41.91
CA ASP A 12 0.12 7.35 -43.34
C ASP A 12 1.40 7.70 -44.11
N ALA A 13 2.00 6.68 -44.73
CA ALA A 13 3.26 6.80 -45.46
C ALA A 13 3.15 7.58 -46.78
N CYS A 14 1.94 7.80 -47.28
CA CYS A 14 1.70 8.54 -48.52
C CYS A 14 1.47 10.04 -48.29
N LEU A 15 1.27 10.47 -47.03
CA LEU A 15 1.18 11.89 -46.71
C LEU A 15 2.57 12.52 -46.50
N PRO A 16 2.75 13.78 -46.89
CA PRO A 16 3.99 14.50 -46.61
C PRO A 16 4.17 14.66 -45.11
N SER A 17 5.18 13.98 -44.55
CA SER A 17 5.62 14.17 -43.17
C SER A 17 6.55 15.39 -43.08
N ARG A 18 6.59 16.02 -41.91
CA ARG A 18 7.52 17.14 -41.61
C ARG A 18 8.99 16.77 -41.87
N TYR A 19 9.33 15.50 -41.73
CA TYR A 19 10.68 14.96 -41.95
C TYR A 19 10.67 13.97 -43.11
N LEU A 20 11.68 14.02 -43.96
CA LEU A 20 11.86 13.04 -45.02
C LEU A 20 12.40 11.73 -44.42
N PRO A 21 12.17 10.57 -45.04
CA PRO A 21 12.73 9.30 -44.58
C PRO A 21 14.26 9.27 -44.48
N ASN A 22 14.93 10.19 -45.17
CA ASN A 22 16.39 10.32 -45.21
C ASN A 22 16.94 11.34 -44.19
N THR A 23 16.07 11.93 -43.35
CA THR A 23 16.49 12.85 -42.28
C THR A 23 17.14 12.05 -41.14
N THR A 24 18.26 12.54 -40.61
CA THR A 24 18.95 11.89 -39.48
C THR A 24 18.19 12.09 -38.18
N MET A 25 18.31 11.12 -37.26
CA MET A 25 17.68 11.21 -35.94
C MET A 25 18.16 12.41 -35.14
N GLU A 26 19.41 12.80 -35.29
CA GLU A 26 19.99 13.98 -34.64
C GLU A 26 19.24 15.27 -35.02
N VAL A 27 18.95 15.46 -36.31
CA VAL A 27 18.20 16.62 -36.80
C VAL A 27 16.76 16.60 -36.29
N ILE A 28 16.14 15.42 -36.22
CA ILE A 28 14.77 15.29 -35.70
C ILE A 28 14.74 15.66 -34.22
N VAL A 29 15.69 15.13 -33.43
CA VAL A 29 15.77 15.37 -31.98
C VAL A 29 16.12 16.83 -31.67
N SER A 30 17.06 17.44 -32.39
CA SER A 30 17.40 18.85 -32.18
C SER A 30 16.22 19.78 -32.45
N ASN A 31 15.44 19.51 -33.50
CA ASN A 31 14.23 20.26 -33.85
C ASN A 31 13.00 19.96 -32.96
N LEU A 32 13.09 18.97 -32.06
CA LEU A 32 12.08 18.68 -31.04
C LEU A 32 12.42 19.31 -29.69
N MET A 33 13.69 19.61 -29.47
CA MET A 33 14.13 20.32 -28.27
C MET A 33 13.74 21.80 -28.37
N ILE A 34 13.33 22.38 -27.25
CA ILE A 34 13.17 23.84 -27.17
C ILE A 34 14.57 24.47 -27.31
N GLU A 35 14.76 25.30 -28.34
CA GLU A 35 16.03 26.00 -28.60
C GLU A 35 16.25 27.16 -27.62
N ASP A 36 15.21 27.97 -27.39
CA ASP A 36 15.25 29.10 -26.45
C ASP A 36 13.99 29.13 -25.57
N TRP A 37 14.18 29.10 -24.26
CA TRP A 37 13.09 29.32 -23.31
C TRP A 37 12.84 30.83 -23.19
N ILE A 38 11.87 31.36 -23.93
CA ILE A 38 11.47 32.76 -23.78
C ILE A 38 10.83 32.91 -22.39
N ASN A 39 11.56 33.52 -21.46
CA ASN A 39 11.16 33.75 -20.05
C ASN A 39 9.96 34.71 -19.87
N THR A 40 9.18 34.98 -20.92
CA THR A 40 7.99 35.85 -20.86
C THR A 40 6.75 35.12 -20.33
N ALA A 41 6.77 33.79 -20.26
CA ALA A 41 5.72 33.04 -19.60
C ALA A 41 5.92 33.14 -18.08
N ASN A 42 4.89 33.57 -17.34
CA ASN A 42 4.86 33.51 -15.87
C ASN A 42 4.79 32.04 -15.41
N VAL A 43 5.88 31.29 -15.58
CA VAL A 43 6.04 29.90 -15.13
C VAL A 43 5.73 29.80 -13.65
N THR A 44 6.10 30.82 -12.87
CA THR A 44 5.81 30.93 -11.43
C THR A 44 4.31 30.92 -11.13
N THR A 45 3.48 31.60 -11.91
CA THR A 45 2.01 31.58 -11.70
C THR A 45 1.40 30.21 -12.02
N HIS A 46 1.92 29.52 -13.03
CA HIS A 46 1.45 28.19 -13.40
C HIS A 46 1.89 27.14 -12.36
N TYR A 47 3.14 27.25 -11.90
CA TYR A 47 3.68 26.38 -10.85
C TYR A 47 2.94 26.57 -9.52
N ASN A 48 2.64 27.82 -9.14
CA ASN A 48 1.85 28.11 -7.93
C ASN A 48 0.41 27.59 -8.04
N ALA A 49 -0.21 27.65 -9.22
CA ALA A 49 -1.55 27.09 -9.44
C ALA A 49 -1.56 25.55 -9.39
N CYS A 50 -0.48 24.90 -9.83
CA CYS A 50 -0.33 23.45 -9.90
C CYS A 50 0.52 22.87 -8.76
N ASN A 51 0.75 23.60 -7.66
CA ASN A 51 1.43 23.08 -6.48
C ASN A 51 0.40 22.59 -5.46
N PRO A 52 -0.06 21.32 -5.53
CA PRO A 52 -0.96 20.79 -4.52
C PRO A 52 -0.24 20.83 -3.17
N HIS A 53 -0.79 21.58 -2.22
CA HIS A 53 -0.28 21.59 -0.83
C HIS A 53 -0.32 20.21 -0.17
N ILE A 54 -1.14 19.30 -0.69
CA ILE A 54 -1.34 17.95 -0.18
C ILE A 54 -1.42 17.00 -1.36
N CYS A 55 -0.48 16.05 -1.44
CA CYS A 55 -0.53 14.96 -2.38
C CYS A 55 -1.51 13.89 -1.88
N THR A 56 -2.67 13.77 -2.51
CA THR A 56 -3.58 12.64 -2.28
C THR A 56 -3.26 11.52 -3.24
N TYR A 57 -2.94 10.36 -2.69
CA TYR A 57 -2.66 9.16 -3.45
C TYR A 57 -3.71 8.11 -3.13
N THR A 58 -4.27 7.52 -4.19
CA THR A 58 -5.37 6.57 -4.06
C THR A 58 -4.79 5.17 -3.98
N TYR A 59 -4.91 4.52 -2.82
CA TYR A 59 -4.57 3.10 -2.69
C TYR A 59 -5.64 2.24 -3.36
N THR A 60 -5.40 1.83 -4.60
CA THR A 60 -6.19 0.75 -5.21
C THR A 60 -5.69 -0.57 -4.65
N HIS A 61 -6.32 -1.08 -3.59
CA HIS A 61 -6.07 -2.42 -3.09
C HIS A 61 -6.53 -3.44 -4.15
N ARG A 62 -5.60 -3.89 -4.99
CA ARG A 62 -5.78 -5.12 -5.77
C ARG A 62 -5.65 -6.28 -4.79
N TYR A 63 -6.75 -6.70 -4.18
CA TYR A 63 -6.76 -7.89 -3.34
C TYR A 63 -6.23 -9.06 -4.16
N ASN A 64 -4.99 -9.43 -3.90
CA ASN A 64 -4.38 -10.59 -4.54
C ASN A 64 -5.07 -11.83 -3.96
N LYS A 65 -5.56 -12.73 -4.82
CA LYS A 65 -6.28 -13.95 -4.40
C LYS A 65 -5.47 -14.74 -3.35
N PHE A 66 -4.14 -14.73 -3.49
CA PHE A 66 -3.22 -15.34 -2.54
C PHE A 66 -3.31 -14.75 -1.12
N GLN A 67 -3.54 -13.44 -1.00
CA GLN A 67 -3.62 -12.74 0.28
C GLN A 67 -4.90 -13.09 1.05
N VAL A 68 -5.99 -13.35 0.33
CA VAL A 68 -7.25 -13.80 0.93
C VAL A 68 -7.15 -15.25 1.40
N ILE A 69 -6.55 -16.12 0.57
CA ILE A 69 -6.35 -17.53 0.92
C ILE A 69 -5.42 -17.68 2.13
N SER A 70 -4.31 -16.94 2.17
CA SER A 70 -3.38 -16.98 3.29
C SER A 70 -4.02 -16.47 4.59
N ALA A 71 -4.88 -15.45 4.51
CA ALA A 71 -5.63 -14.97 5.66
C ALA A 71 -6.58 -16.03 6.22
N ILE A 72 -7.32 -16.75 5.36
CA ILE A 72 -8.23 -17.82 5.79
C ILE A 72 -7.45 -18.98 6.42
N LEU A 73 -6.35 -19.40 5.80
CA LEU A 73 -5.48 -20.46 6.33
C LEU A 73 -4.85 -20.04 7.67
N GLY A 74 -4.42 -18.79 7.78
CA GLY A 74 -3.85 -18.22 9.00
C GLY A 74 -4.88 -18.10 10.13
N LEU A 75 -6.12 -17.74 9.82
CA LEU A 75 -7.21 -17.69 10.81
C LEU A 75 -7.62 -19.09 11.26
N ALA A 76 -7.81 -20.03 10.32
CA ALA A 76 -8.19 -21.41 10.65
C ALA A 76 -7.10 -22.14 11.45
N GLY A 77 -5.84 -21.99 11.04
CA GLY A 77 -4.70 -22.60 11.72
C GLY A 77 -4.30 -21.87 13.00
N GLY A 78 -4.08 -20.56 12.90
CA GLY A 78 -3.56 -19.73 13.99
C GLY A 78 -4.49 -19.66 15.20
N LEU A 79 -5.79 -19.46 14.98
CA LEU A 79 -6.76 -19.37 16.09
C LEU A 79 -6.84 -20.69 16.86
N SER A 80 -6.83 -21.82 16.14
CA SER A 80 -6.86 -23.16 16.73
C SER A 80 -5.60 -23.47 17.55
N VAL A 81 -4.44 -23.06 17.07
CA VAL A 81 -3.15 -23.27 17.76
C VAL A 81 -3.04 -22.38 18.99
N ILE A 82 -3.39 -21.09 18.86
CA ILE A 82 -3.38 -20.14 19.97
C ILE A 82 -4.30 -20.63 21.08
N LEU A 83 -5.51 -21.08 20.76
CA LEU A 83 -6.46 -21.54 21.77
C LEU A 83 -5.95 -22.78 22.52
N LYS A 84 -5.34 -23.75 21.81
CA LYS A 84 -4.72 -24.95 22.40
C LYS A 84 -3.55 -24.62 23.33
N ILE A 85 -2.76 -23.58 23.03
CA ILE A 85 -1.65 -23.13 23.87
C ILE A 85 -2.16 -22.31 25.05
N LEU A 86 -3.15 -21.46 24.82
CA LEU A 86 -3.70 -20.55 25.82
C LEU A 86 -4.50 -21.29 26.89
N ALA A 87 -5.24 -22.34 26.53
CA ALA A 87 -6.05 -23.13 27.45
C ALA A 87 -5.26 -23.71 28.66
N PRO A 88 -4.17 -24.49 28.50
CA PRO A 88 -3.41 -25.00 29.64
C PRO A 88 -2.71 -23.89 30.42
N PHE A 89 -2.32 -22.78 29.76
CA PHE A 89 -1.71 -21.63 30.41
C PHE A 89 -2.68 -20.94 31.38
N ILE A 90 -3.92 -20.70 30.93
CA ILE A 90 -4.99 -20.14 31.77
C ILE A 90 -5.30 -21.07 32.94
N VAL A 91 -5.45 -22.37 32.68
CA VAL A 91 -5.74 -23.36 33.73
C VAL A 91 -4.63 -23.39 34.78
N LYS A 92 -3.35 -23.37 34.37
CA LYS A 92 -2.20 -23.35 35.29
C LYS A 92 -2.13 -22.09 36.13
N ILE A 93 -2.48 -20.93 35.56
CA ILE A 93 -2.56 -19.66 36.30
C ILE A 93 -3.66 -19.73 37.34
N ILE A 94 -4.87 -20.16 36.95
CA ILE A 94 -6.01 -20.25 37.86
C ILE A 94 -5.74 -21.26 38.98
N SER A 95 -5.23 -22.44 38.65
CA SER A 95 -4.94 -23.48 39.65
C SER A 95 -3.85 -23.05 40.63
N SER A 96 -2.79 -22.38 40.16
CA SER A 96 -1.73 -21.83 41.02
C SER A 96 -2.27 -20.76 41.97
N ARG A 97 -3.14 -19.86 41.49
CA ARG A 97 -3.76 -18.82 42.33
C ARG A 97 -4.75 -19.38 43.35
N LEU A 98 -5.51 -20.42 42.98
CA LEU A 98 -6.43 -21.11 43.89
C LEU A 98 -5.68 -21.94 44.95
N PHE A 99 -4.60 -22.61 44.56
CA PHE A 99 -3.73 -23.35 45.50
C PHE A 99 -3.09 -22.41 46.54
N LEU A 100 -2.60 -21.25 46.11
CA LEU A 100 -2.06 -20.22 47.01
C LEU A 100 -3.12 -19.56 47.90
N ARG A 101 -4.40 -19.55 47.48
CA ARG A 101 -5.51 -19.09 48.32
C ARG A 101 -5.87 -20.13 49.39
N ASN A 102 -5.86 -21.42 49.05
CA ASN A 102 -6.22 -22.50 49.96
C ASN A 102 -5.22 -22.70 51.12
N THR A 103 -3.94 -22.41 50.92
CA THR A 103 -2.92 -22.50 51.98
C THR A 103 -2.96 -21.34 52.98
N ARG A 104 -3.57 -20.20 52.60
CA ARG A 104 -3.80 -19.06 53.51
C ARG A 104 -4.94 -19.32 54.50
N THR A 105 -5.96 -20.08 54.12
CA THR A 105 -7.11 -20.37 54.99
C THR A 105 -6.84 -21.44 56.06
N THR A 106 -5.87 -22.34 55.84
CA THR A 106 -5.47 -23.37 56.83
C THR A 106 -4.44 -22.88 57.86
N THR A 107 -3.78 -21.75 57.62
CA THR A 107 -2.87 -21.14 58.61
C THR A 107 -3.59 -20.22 59.60
N GLU A 108 -4.81 -19.75 59.28
CA GLU A 108 -5.63 -18.94 60.20
C GLU A 108 -6.49 -19.81 61.15
N SER A 109 -6.83 -21.05 60.77
CA SER A 109 -7.63 -21.97 61.62
C SER A 109 -6.81 -22.87 62.55
N SER A 110 -5.48 -22.84 62.51
CA SER A 110 -4.59 -23.68 63.35
C SER A 110 -3.99 -22.93 64.55
N HIS A 111 -4.35 -21.66 64.74
CA HIS A 111 -3.91 -20.83 65.88
C HIS A 111 -5.06 -20.45 66.83
N ALA A 112 -6.22 -21.12 66.70
CA ALA A 112 -7.44 -20.86 67.49
C ALA A 112 -7.95 -22.11 68.25
N ILE A 113 -7.09 -23.10 68.51
CA ILE A 113 -7.38 -24.25 69.39
C ILE A 113 -6.15 -24.52 70.25
#